data_AF-A0A1I5VE96-F1
#
_entry.id   AF-A0A1I5VE96-F1
#
_cell.length_a   1.000
_cell.length_b   1.000
_cell.length_c   1.000
_cell.angle_alpha   90.00
_cell.angle_beta   90.00
_cell.angle_gamma   90.00
#
_symmetry.space_group_name_H-M   'P 1'
#
loop_
_entity.id
_entity.type
_entity.pdbx_description
1 polymer ?
#
loop_
_entity_poly.entity_id
_entity_poly.type
_entity_poly.pdbx_seq_one_letter_code
_entity_poly.pdbx_strand_id
1 'polypeptide(L)'
;MGGTGGGTVYVGNGKIVGVGAGNLRYSGTYIEQGGRIKGTVNLYAPTGGTLVTGAQIPADSRWSLTLDWPANFSDGKPQTLIVEGRPVHIMMEKIGDI
;
A
#
# COMPACT_ATOMS: atom_id res chain seq x y z
N MET A 1 7.88 -15.04 12.42
CA MET A 1 6.53 -14.60 12.87
C MET A 1 6.12 -13.44 11.99
N GLY A 2 4.96 -13.52 11.33
CA GLY A 2 4.39 -12.39 10.61
C GLY A 2 3.78 -11.38 11.59
N GLY A 3 3.88 -10.10 11.28
CA GLY A 3 3.31 -9.01 12.07
C GLY A 3 2.06 -8.42 11.40
N THR A 4 1.34 -7.57 12.14
CA THR A 4 0.31 -6.70 11.57
C THR A 4 0.85 -5.28 11.46
N GLY A 5 0.37 -4.54 10.46
CA GLY A 5 0.68 -3.14 10.25
C GLY A 5 -0.59 -2.40 9.86
N GLY A 6 -0.59 -1.08 10.05
CA GLY A 6 -1.70 -0.21 9.71
C GLY A 6 -1.21 1.09 9.12
N GLY A 7 -2.12 1.81 8.45
CA GLY A 7 -1.83 3.08 7.81
C GLY A 7 -3.09 3.69 7.23
N THR A 8 -2.93 4.89 6.70
CA THR A 8 -4.00 5.62 6.01
C THR A 8 -3.49 6.09 4.66
N VAL A 9 -4.31 5.92 3.63
CA VAL A 9 -4.03 6.39 2.28
C VAL A 9 -5.21 7.22 1.77
N TYR A 10 -4.89 8.29 1.03
CA TYR A 10 -5.80 8.91 0.09
C TYR A 10 -5.64 8.22 -1.26
N VAL A 11 -6.76 7.84 -1.86
CA VAL A 11 -6.83 7.29 -3.22
C VAL A 11 -7.89 8.10 -3.96
N GLY A 12 -7.46 8.93 -4.90
CA GLY A 12 -8.36 9.79 -5.66
C GLY A 12 -7.60 10.63 -6.68
N ASN A 13 -8.30 11.10 -7.72
CA ASN A 13 -7.73 11.95 -8.77
C ASN A 13 -6.44 11.36 -9.40
N GLY A 14 -6.42 10.04 -9.60
CA GLY A 14 -5.29 9.31 -10.17
C GLY A 14 -4.05 9.23 -9.28
N LYS A 15 -4.16 9.57 -7.98
CA LYS A 15 -3.06 9.57 -7.01
C LYS A 15 -3.33 8.63 -5.84
N ILE A 16 -2.25 8.04 -5.34
CA ILE A 16 -2.21 7.31 -4.07
C ILE A 16 -1.16 7.96 -3.19
N VAL A 17 -1.55 8.52 -2.05
CA VAL A 17 -0.60 9.10 -1.08
C VAL A 17 -1.00 8.72 0.33
N GLY A 18 -0.05 8.46 1.20
CA GLY A 18 -0.38 8.11 2.58
C GLY A 18 0.79 7.78 3.46
N VAL A 19 0.47 7.35 4.67
CA VAL A 19 1.44 7.00 5.70
C VAL A 19 1.08 5.66 6.34
N GLY A 20 2.11 4.87 6.65
CA GLY A 20 2.00 3.63 7.40
C GLY A 20 2.65 3.75 8.78
N ALA A 21 2.44 2.73 9.61
CA ALA A 21 3.16 2.56 10.86
C ALA A 21 4.68 2.67 10.64
N GLY A 22 5.39 3.27 11.60
CA GLY A 22 6.85 3.45 11.50
C GLY A 22 7.31 4.53 10.51
N ASN A 23 6.47 5.55 10.25
CA ASN A 23 6.80 6.68 9.36
C ASN A 23 7.06 6.24 7.90
N LEU A 24 6.48 5.10 7.49
CA LEU A 24 6.45 4.69 6.10
C LEU A 24 5.62 5.68 5.29
N ARG A 25 6.11 6.06 4.10
CA ARG A 25 5.44 7.01 3.22
C ARG A 25 5.12 6.35 1.89
N TYR A 26 3.89 6.54 1.43
CA TYR A 26 3.40 6.02 0.15
C TYR A 26 3.14 7.19 -0.79
N SER A 27 3.61 7.08 -2.03
CA SER A 27 3.30 8.05 -3.09
C SER A 27 3.30 7.36 -4.45
N GLY A 28 2.21 7.48 -5.19
CA GLY A 28 2.03 6.78 -6.45
C GLY A 28 0.87 7.32 -7.29
N THR A 29 0.67 6.65 -8.41
CA THR A 29 -0.43 6.93 -9.34
C THR A 29 -1.17 5.65 -9.67
N TYR A 30 -2.41 5.83 -10.13
CA TYR A 30 -3.24 4.73 -10.58
C TYR A 30 -4.12 5.15 -11.75
N ILE A 31 -4.60 4.14 -12.48
CA ILE A 31 -5.69 4.25 -13.44
C ILE A 31 -6.83 3.33 -13.03
N GLU A 32 -8.05 3.71 -13.43
CA GLU A 32 -9.21 2.83 -13.35
C GLU A 32 -9.57 2.35 -14.75
N GLN A 33 -9.67 1.04 -14.93
CA GLN A 33 -10.02 0.43 -16.21
C GLN A 33 -10.74 -0.90 -15.99
N GLY A 34 -11.90 -1.07 -16.60
CA GLY A 34 -12.65 -2.33 -16.56
C GLY A 34 -13.05 -2.78 -15.15
N GLY A 35 -13.42 -1.85 -14.28
CA GLY A 35 -13.80 -2.15 -12.89
C GLY A 35 -12.62 -2.50 -11.98
N ARG A 36 -11.38 -2.19 -12.41
CA ARG A 36 -10.15 -2.45 -11.67
C ARG A 36 -9.33 -1.19 -11.48
N ILE A 37 -8.62 -1.11 -10.37
CA ILE A 37 -7.59 -0.12 -10.11
C ILE A 37 -6.22 -0.75 -10.35
N LYS A 38 -5.42 -0.12 -11.20
CA LYS A 38 -4.04 -0.54 -11.50
C LYS A 38 -3.10 0.61 -11.20
N GLY A 39 -2.07 0.36 -10.39
CA GLY A 39 -1.21 1.44 -9.94
C GLY A 39 0.20 1.01 -9.58
N THR A 40 1.05 2.01 -9.47
CA THR A 40 2.41 1.90 -8.96
C THR A 40 2.59 2.87 -7.81
N VAL A 41 3.06 2.36 -6.67
CA VAL A 41 3.23 3.12 -5.43
C VAL A 41 4.68 3.00 -4.98
N ASN A 42 5.33 4.15 -4.78
CA ASN A 42 6.62 4.19 -4.13
C ASN A 42 6.41 4.13 -2.62
N LEU A 43 7.01 3.14 -1.98
CA LEU A 43 7.18 3.08 -0.53
C LEU A 43 8.54 3.67 -0.18
N TYR A 44 8.54 4.64 0.71
CA TYR A 44 9.75 5.22 1.30
C TYR A 44 9.77 4.95 2.81
N ALA A 45 10.89 4.42 3.32
CA ALA A 45 11.12 4.19 4.74
C ALA A 45 12.24 5.12 5.26
N PRO A 46 11.93 6.36 5.67
CA PRO A 46 12.95 7.31 6.12
C PRO A 46 13.78 6.78 7.30
N THR A 47 13.12 6.14 8.26
CA THR A 47 13.72 5.60 9.48
C THR A 47 13.99 4.10 9.43
N GLY A 48 13.68 3.44 8.30
CA GLY A 48 13.66 1.99 8.22
C GLY A 48 12.48 1.40 9.00
N GLY A 49 12.53 0.09 9.26
CA GLY A 49 11.50 -0.59 10.05
C GLY A 49 11.47 -2.10 9.86
N THR A 50 10.37 -2.70 10.26
CA THR A 50 10.07 -4.12 10.05
C THR A 50 8.80 -4.23 9.24
N LEU A 51 8.86 -4.92 8.10
CA LEU A 51 7.68 -5.23 7.30
C LEU A 51 6.82 -6.29 8.00
N VAL A 52 5.54 -6.38 7.61
CA VAL A 52 4.62 -7.43 8.10
C VAL A 52 5.11 -8.85 7.80
N THR A 53 5.98 -9.00 6.81
CA THR A 53 6.67 -10.26 6.49
C THR A 53 7.76 -10.63 7.51
N GLY A 54 8.08 -9.74 8.45
CA GLY A 54 9.21 -9.84 9.38
C GLY A 54 10.54 -9.34 8.79
N ALA A 55 10.58 -8.98 7.51
CA ALA A 55 11.78 -8.47 6.87
C ALA A 55 12.20 -7.12 7.49
N GLN A 56 13.47 -6.99 7.84
CA GLN A 56 14.05 -5.71 8.24
C GLN A 56 14.31 -4.87 7.01
N ILE A 57 13.99 -3.59 7.12
CA ILE A 57 14.20 -2.63 6.06
C ILE A 57 15.09 -1.49 6.56
N PRO A 58 16.25 -1.24 5.92
CA PRO A 58 17.15 -0.16 6.31
C PRO A 58 16.51 1.22 6.18
N ALA A 59 17.03 2.18 6.94
CA ALA A 59 16.71 3.59 6.75
C ALA A 59 17.04 4.08 5.33
N ASP A 60 16.29 5.08 4.87
CA ASP A 60 16.30 5.65 3.53
C ASP A 60 15.97 4.69 2.36
N SER A 61 15.48 3.49 2.66
CA SER A 61 15.13 2.52 1.62
C SER A 61 13.86 2.92 0.84
N ARG A 62 13.84 2.54 -0.44
CA ARG A 62 12.73 2.82 -1.37
C ARG A 62 12.36 1.55 -2.14
N TRP A 63 11.06 1.30 -2.30
CA TRP A 63 10.53 0.19 -3.13
C TRP A 63 9.42 0.66 -4.03
N SER A 64 9.31 0.00 -5.18
CA SER A 64 8.15 0.12 -6.06
C SER A 64 7.20 -1.03 -5.80
N LEU A 65 5.95 -0.71 -5.48
CA LEU A 65 4.88 -1.64 -5.24
C LEU A 65 3.89 -1.54 -6.40
N THR A 66 3.43 -2.68 -6.90
CA THR A 66 2.39 -2.72 -7.93
C THR A 66 1.11 -3.31 -7.35
N LEU A 67 -0.02 -2.74 -7.78
CA LEU A 67 -1.35 -3.19 -7.38
C LEU A 67 -2.25 -3.37 -8.59
N ASP A 68 -3.09 -4.38 -8.50
CA ASP A 68 -4.16 -4.67 -9.45
C ASP A 68 -5.35 -5.22 -8.67
N TRP A 69 -6.28 -4.34 -8.29
CA TRP A 69 -7.40 -4.68 -7.42
C TRP A 69 -8.75 -4.39 -8.09
N PRO A 70 -9.84 -4.98 -7.60
CA PRO A 70 -11.19 -4.50 -7.91
C PRO A 70 -11.36 -3.02 -7.52
N ALA A 71 -12.14 -2.25 -8.26
CA ALA A 71 -12.39 -0.83 -7.94
C ALA A 71 -13.11 -0.64 -6.59
N ASN A 72 -13.80 -1.66 -6.09
CA ASN A 72 -14.40 -1.71 -4.76
C ASN A 72 -13.44 -2.26 -3.67
N PHE A 73 -12.12 -2.10 -3.82
CA PHE A 73 -11.10 -2.62 -2.91
C PHE A 73 -11.24 -2.15 -1.45
N SER A 74 -11.98 -1.07 -1.20
CA SER A 74 -12.19 -0.46 0.11
C SER A 74 -13.40 -1.03 0.88
N ASP A 75 -13.82 -2.26 0.57
CA ASP A 75 -14.99 -2.94 1.15
C ASP A 75 -14.64 -3.81 2.38
N GLY A 76 -13.45 -3.64 2.95
CA GLY A 76 -12.97 -4.41 4.09
C GLY A 76 -12.48 -5.83 3.74
N LYS A 77 -12.52 -6.25 2.46
CA LYS A 77 -12.03 -7.57 2.06
C LYS A 77 -10.52 -7.57 1.78
N PRO A 78 -9.83 -8.70 2.02
CA PRO A 78 -8.41 -8.83 1.70
C PRO A 78 -8.11 -8.63 0.21
N GLN A 79 -7.13 -7.78 -0.07
CA GLN A 79 -6.49 -7.61 -1.36
C GLN A 79 -5.04 -8.10 -1.30
N THR A 80 -4.51 -8.57 -2.41
CA THR A 80 -3.12 -9.01 -2.52
C THR A 80 -2.25 -7.87 -3.03
N LEU A 81 -1.19 -7.56 -2.30
CA LEU A 81 -0.13 -6.65 -2.70
C LEU A 81 1.16 -7.45 -2.89
N ILE A 82 1.92 -7.17 -3.94
CA ILE A 82 3.23 -7.80 -4.15
C ILE A 82 4.32 -6.88 -3.60
N VAL A 83 5.08 -7.38 -2.63
CA VAL A 83 6.23 -6.69 -2.02
C VAL A 83 7.46 -7.56 -2.25
N GLU A 84 8.45 -7.09 -3.01
CA GLU A 84 9.66 -7.87 -3.32
C GLU A 84 9.34 -9.28 -3.87
N GLY A 85 8.32 -9.38 -4.74
CA GLY A 85 7.86 -10.66 -5.31
C GLY A 85 7.09 -11.57 -4.35
N ARG A 86 6.85 -11.15 -3.10
CA ARG A 86 6.08 -11.91 -2.10
C ARG A 86 4.68 -11.33 -1.92
N PRO A 87 3.63 -12.16 -1.91
CA PRO A 87 2.28 -11.68 -1.65
C PRO A 87 2.11 -11.29 -0.18
N VAL A 88 1.47 -10.16 0.04
CA VAL A 88 1.03 -9.66 1.35
C VAL A 88 -0.46 -9.35 1.24
N HIS A 89 -1.22 -9.68 2.28
CA HIS A 89 -2.63 -9.31 2.36
C HIS A 89 -2.80 -7.95 3.00
N ILE A 90 -3.62 -7.11 2.38
CA ILE A 90 -4.03 -5.82 2.92
C ILE A 90 -5.55 -5.76 2.97
N MET A 91 -6.10 -5.03 3.93
CA MET A 91 -7.53 -4.73 4.00
C MET A 91 -7.67 -3.22 4.03
N MET A 92 -8.57 -2.68 3.22
CA MET A 92 -8.88 -1.25 3.20
C MET A 92 -10.36 -1.05 3.49
N GLU A 93 -10.64 -0.05 4.30
CA GLU A 93 -12.00 0.40 4.59
C GLU A 93 -12.06 1.91 4.29
N LYS A 94 -13.07 2.30 3.51
CA LYS A 94 -13.25 3.70 3.14
C LYS A 94 -13.75 4.49 4.35
N ILE A 95 -13.01 5.52 4.74
CA ILE A 95 -13.41 6.44 5.83
C ILE A 95 -14.41 7.48 5.30
N GLY A 96 -14.20 8.03 4.11
CA GLY A 96 -15.05 9.04 3.50
C GLY A 96 -14.54 9.50 2.13
N ASP A 97 -15.29 10.38 1.50
CA ASP A 97 -14.93 11.11 0.27
C ASP A 97 -14.36 12.50 0.62
N ILE A 98 -13.56 13.06 -0.30
CA ILE A 98 -12.98 14.42 -0.21
C ILE A 98 -13.34 15.20 -1.46
#